data_AF-A0A7M3XTA0-F1
#
_entry.id   AF-A0A7M3XTA0-F1
#
_cell.length_a   1.000
_cell.length_b   1.000
_cell.length_c   1.000
_cell.angle_alpha   90.00
_cell.angle_beta   90.00
_cell.angle_gamma   90.00
#
_symmetry.space_group_name_H-M   'P 1'
#
loop_
_entity.id
_entity.type
_entity.pdbx_description
1 polymer ?
#
loop_
_entity_poly.entity_id
_entity_poly.type
_entity_poly.pdbx_seq_one_letter_code
_entity_poly.pdbx_strand_id
1 'polypeptide(L)'
;MVKSMEITKLSVREKLVVDVSVWMNNPEDYDFSPRASLVGATMSLFNGNEEMPSATVDLDDEQAMVAERDRMVELRVKFSVEGMHGVLTNKTKNVRDGPNAKKLAEPRWKTILPL
;
A
#
# COMPACT_ATOMS: atom_id res chain seq x y z
N MET A 1 -0.31 10.74 9.97
CA MET A 1 0.89 10.36 9.24
C MET A 1 1.13 8.86 9.07
N VAL A 2 1.21 8.45 7.80
CA VAL A 2 1.75 7.17 7.33
C VAL A 2 3.17 6.95 7.86
N LYS A 3 3.44 5.75 8.38
CA LYS A 3 4.75 5.31 8.83
C LYS A 3 5.60 4.75 7.70
N SER A 4 5.01 3.85 6.92
CA SER A 4 5.68 3.23 5.77
C SER A 4 4.68 2.75 4.73
N MET A 5 5.15 2.68 3.49
CA MET A 5 4.43 2.16 2.34
C MET A 5 5.31 1.12 1.65
N GLU A 6 4.72 -0.02 1.28
CA GLU A 6 5.43 -1.08 0.59
C GLU A 6 4.58 -1.64 -0.55
N ILE A 7 5.16 -1.74 -1.74
CA ILE A 7 4.53 -2.39 -2.89
C ILE A 7 4.73 -3.89 -2.73
N THR A 8 3.63 -4.61 -2.53
CA THR A 8 3.65 -6.05 -2.24
C THR A 8 3.50 -6.91 -3.48
N LYS A 9 2.76 -6.42 -4.49
CA LYS A 9 2.51 -7.15 -5.72
C LYS A 9 2.12 -6.21 -6.85
N LEU A 10 2.59 -6.55 -8.04
CA LEU A 10 2.16 -5.99 -9.31
C LEU A 10 1.43 -7.07 -10.12
N SER A 11 0.37 -6.68 -10.81
CA SER A 11 -0.30 -7.58 -11.76
C SER A 11 -1.01 -6.80 -12.85
N VAL A 12 -1.01 -7.36 -14.06
CA VAL A 12 -1.78 -6.82 -15.19
C VAL A 12 -3.14 -7.53 -15.24
N ARG A 13 -4.22 -6.76 -15.31
CA ARG A 13 -5.57 -7.26 -15.62
C ARG A 13 -6.14 -6.45 -16.77
N GLU A 14 -7.15 -5.62 -16.51
CA GLU A 14 -7.61 -4.60 -17.45
C GLU A 14 -6.67 -3.39 -17.45
N LYS A 15 -6.13 -3.07 -16.26
CA LYS A 15 -5.15 -2.02 -15.98
C LYS A 15 -4.01 -2.62 -15.16
N LEU A 16 -2.92 -1.86 -14.99
CA LEU A 16 -1.89 -2.19 -14.00
C LEU A 16 -2.47 -2.08 -12.59
N VAL A 17 -2.47 -3.20 -11.86
CA VAL A 17 -2.92 -3.31 -10.48
C VAL A 17 -1.72 -3.33 -9.56
N VAL A 18 -1.72 -2.45 -8.57
CA VAL A 18 -0.64 -2.26 -7.60
C VAL A 18 -1.20 -2.55 -6.20
N ASP A 19 -0.77 -3.67 -5.61
CA ASP A 19 -1.13 -4.03 -4.24
C ASP A 19 -0.09 -3.44 -3.28
N VAL A 20 -0.54 -2.60 -2.35
CA VAL A 20 0.31 -1.83 -1.43
C VAL A 20 -0.10 -2.10 0.02
N SER A 21 0.89 -2.36 0.85
CA SER A 21 0.74 -2.40 2.31
C SER A 21 1.12 -1.03 2.88
N VAL A 22 0.20 -0.43 3.63
CA VAL A 22 0.42 0.87 4.28
C VAL A 22 0.36 0.67 5.79
N TRP A 23 1.41 1.10 6.46
CA TRP A 23 1.49 1.12 7.91
C TRP A 23 1.20 2.53 8.42
N MET A 24 0.19 2.66 9.25
CA MET A 24 -0.19 3.91 9.90
C MET A 24 0.40 3.97 11.31
N ASN A 25 0.77 5.17 11.77
CA ASN A 25 1.20 5.37 13.15
C ASN A 25 0.00 5.38 14.13
N ASN A 26 -1.18 5.83 13.70
CA ASN A 26 -2.37 5.99 14.53
C ASN A 26 -3.63 5.56 13.76
N PRO A 27 -4.63 4.88 14.38
CA PRO A 27 -5.92 4.63 13.74
C PRO A 27 -6.68 5.87 13.25
N GLU A 28 -6.51 7.01 13.93
CA GLU A 28 -7.26 8.24 13.65
C GLU A 28 -6.62 9.10 12.55
N ASP A 29 -5.81 8.44 11.72
CA ASP A 29 -5.03 9.10 10.69
C ASP A 29 -5.74 9.06 9.35
N TYR A 30 -6.31 10.21 8.98
CA TYR A 30 -7.11 10.38 7.77
C TYR A 30 -6.34 11.13 6.65
N ASP A 31 -5.04 11.37 6.83
CA ASP A 31 -4.22 12.18 5.90
C ASP A 31 -3.69 11.41 4.68
N PHE A 32 -4.03 10.13 4.56
CA PHE A 32 -3.54 9.28 3.48
C PHE A 32 -4.08 9.73 2.11
N SER A 33 -3.18 10.24 1.27
CA SER A 33 -3.49 10.79 -0.05
C SER A 33 -2.48 10.25 -1.08
N PRO A 34 -2.67 9.02 -1.58
CA PRO A 34 -1.68 8.40 -2.46
C PRO A 34 -1.64 9.07 -3.83
N ARG A 35 -0.44 9.21 -4.37
CA ARG A 35 -0.18 9.65 -5.75
C ARG A 35 0.79 8.69 -6.42
N ALA A 36 0.69 8.57 -7.73
CA ALA A 36 1.57 7.74 -8.52
C ALA A 36 2.24 8.59 -9.61
N SER A 37 3.46 8.20 -9.98
CA SER A 37 4.20 8.76 -11.10
C SER A 37 4.91 7.62 -11.83
N LEU A 38 5.01 7.72 -13.14
CA LEU A 38 5.73 6.79 -13.99
C LEU A 38 6.80 7.56 -14.78
N VAL A 39 8.07 7.17 -14.60
CA VAL A 39 9.19 7.72 -15.36
C VAL A 39 9.92 6.55 -16.03
N GLY A 40 9.74 6.42 -17.34
CA GLY A 40 10.19 5.23 -18.08
C GLY A 40 9.48 3.98 -17.55
N ALA A 41 10.25 2.97 -17.16
CA ALA A 41 9.73 1.73 -16.56
C ALA A 41 9.67 1.77 -15.02
N THR A 42 10.09 2.86 -14.37
CA THR A 42 10.10 2.95 -12.91
C THR A 42 8.88 3.70 -12.41
N MET A 43 8.06 3.02 -11.60
CA MET A 43 6.88 3.60 -10.96
C MET A 43 7.18 4.00 -9.53
N SER A 44 6.75 5.21 -9.15
CA SER A 44 6.92 5.77 -7.82
C SER A 44 5.56 6.12 -7.21
N LEU A 45 5.40 5.79 -5.93
CA LEU A 45 4.24 6.13 -5.12
C LEU A 45 4.63 7.16 -4.07
N PHE A 46 3.74 8.11 -3.84
CA PHE A 46 3.91 9.21 -2.88
C PHE A 46 2.69 9.26 -1.97
N ASN A 47 2.88 9.76 -0.75
CA ASN A 47 1.78 10.17 0.11
C ASN A 47 1.71 11.70 0.18
N GLY A 48 0.54 12.27 -0.07
CA GLY A 48 0.32 13.71 -0.04
C GLY A 48 1.15 14.46 -1.07
N ASN A 49 1.91 15.46 -0.61
CA ASN A 49 2.80 16.28 -1.43
C ASN A 49 4.27 16.08 -1.03
N GLU A 50 4.62 14.90 -0.54
CA GLU A 50 6.01 14.56 -0.22
C GLU A 50 6.87 14.63 -1.49
N GLU A 51 8.06 15.24 -1.40
CA GLU A 51 9.00 15.35 -2.53
C GLU A 51 9.67 14.00 -2.83
N MET A 52 9.82 13.16 -1.80
CA MET A 52 10.44 11.85 -1.92
C MET A 52 9.39 10.75 -2.07
N PRO A 53 9.62 9.77 -2.94
CA PRO A 53 8.70 8.65 -3.09
C PRO A 53 8.70 7.80 -1.82
N SER A 54 7.50 7.44 -1.37
CA SER A 54 7.30 6.53 -0.24
C SER A 54 7.60 5.07 -0.62
N ALA A 55 7.40 4.72 -1.90
CA ALA A 55 7.77 3.43 -2.45
C ALA A 55 8.05 3.53 -3.96
N THR A 56 9.01 2.75 -4.45
CA THR A 56 9.40 2.70 -5.87
C THR A 56 9.53 1.25 -6.31
N VAL A 57 9.17 0.97 -7.55
CA VAL A 57 9.29 -0.37 -8.16
C VAL A 57 9.56 -0.25 -9.66
N ASP A 58 10.38 -1.16 -10.18
CA ASP A 58 10.60 -1.30 -11.61
C ASP A 58 9.55 -2.24 -12.20
N LEU A 59 8.93 -1.79 -13.29
CA LEU A 59 7.93 -2.53 -14.04
C LEU A 59 8.61 -3.40 -15.10
N ASP A 60 8.04 -4.57 -15.35
CA ASP A 60 8.40 -5.34 -16.55
C ASP A 60 7.82 -4.70 -17.83
N ASP A 61 8.24 -5.19 -19.00
CA ASP A 61 7.85 -4.61 -20.29
C ASP A 61 6.33 -4.62 -20.52
N GLU A 62 5.63 -5.67 -20.06
CA GLU A 62 4.17 -5.77 -20.20
C GLU A 62 3.47 -4.76 -19.28
N GLN A 63 3.90 -4.67 -18.02
CA GLN A 63 3.39 -3.74 -17.03
C GLN A 63 3.64 -2.29 -17.45
N ALA A 64 4.84 -1.96 -17.93
CA ALA A 64 5.20 -0.64 -18.41
C ALA A 64 4.34 -0.23 -19.62
N MET A 65 4.18 -1.13 -20.60
CA MET A 65 3.35 -0.88 -21.77
C MET A 65 1.88 -0.59 -21.41
N VAL A 66 1.30 -1.35 -20.47
CA VAL A 66 -0.08 -1.13 -20.02
C VAL A 66 -0.19 0.19 -19.24
N ALA A 67 0.77 0.50 -18.39
CA ALA A 67 0.80 1.73 -17.61
C ALA A 67 0.90 2.98 -18.50
N GLU A 68 1.75 2.95 -19.53
CA GLU A 68 1.89 4.02 -20.51
C GLU A 68 0.62 4.18 -21.37
N ARG A 69 0.00 3.08 -21.79
CA ARG A 69 -1.24 3.09 -22.59
C ARG A 69 -2.40 3.72 -21.83
N ASP A 70 -2.62 3.30 -20.58
CA ASP A 70 -3.81 3.68 -19.81
C ASP A 70 -3.64 5.00 -19.05
N ARG A 71 -2.40 5.42 -18.79
CA ARG A 71 -2.05 6.58 -17.95
C ARG A 71 -2.77 6.58 -16.60
N MET A 72 -3.14 5.39 -16.12
CA MET A 72 -3.86 5.17 -14.88
C MET A 72 -3.49 3.81 -14.30
N VAL A 73 -3.46 3.72 -12.97
CA VAL A 73 -3.24 2.47 -12.24
C VAL A 73 -4.35 2.21 -11.24
N GLU A 74 -4.64 0.94 -11.02
CA GLU A 74 -5.54 0.51 -9.95
C GLU A 74 -4.72 0.25 -8.68
N LEU A 75 -4.87 1.12 -7.69
CA LEU A 75 -4.22 0.95 -6.39
C LEU A 75 -5.12 0.17 -5.44
N ARG A 76 -4.59 -0.88 -4.83
CA ARG A 76 -5.23 -1.66 -3.78
C ARG A 76 -4.41 -1.56 -2.51
N VAL A 77 -4.98 -0.95 -1.50
CA VAL A 77 -4.31 -0.65 -0.25
C VAL A 77 -4.81 -1.57 0.84
N LYS A 78 -3.87 -2.20 1.53
CA LYS A 78 -4.09 -2.90 2.78
C LYS A 78 -3.51 -2.06 3.91
N PHE A 79 -4.37 -1.64 4.84
CA PHE A 79 -3.93 -0.85 6.00
C PHE A 79 -3.61 -1.75 7.19
N SER A 80 -2.49 -1.44 7.82
CA SER A 80 -2.06 -1.95 9.12
C SER A 80 -1.74 -0.77 10.03
N VAL A 81 -1.97 -0.91 11.33
CA VAL A 81 -1.67 0.17 12.28
C VAL A 81 -0.73 -0.33 13.35
N GLU A 82 0.30 0.45 13.64
CA GLU A 82 1.22 0.12 14.73
C GLU A 82 0.49 0.00 16.08
N GLY A 83 0.86 -0.99 16.88
CA GLY A 83 0.20 -1.28 18.16
C GLY A 83 -1.11 -2.06 18.06
N MET A 84 -1.87 -1.95 16.95
CA MET A 84 -3.07 -2.77 16.71
C MET A 84 -2.77 -4.02 15.87
N HIS A 85 -2.00 -3.84 14.80
CA HIS A 85 -1.60 -4.89 13.87
C HIS A 85 -0.08 -5.05 13.95
N GLY A 86 0.46 -5.54 15.07
CA GLY A 86 1.91 -5.64 15.25
C GLY A 86 2.34 -6.59 16.36
N VAL A 87 3.64 -6.73 16.56
CA VAL A 87 4.20 -7.50 17.68
C VAL A 87 4.29 -6.58 18.89
N LEU A 88 3.52 -6.86 19.95
CA LEU A 88 3.56 -6.09 21.20
C LEU A 88 4.95 -6.20 21.86
N THR A 89 5.56 -5.05 22.18
CA THR A 89 6.85 -4.96 22.88
C THR A 89 6.73 -5.43 24.34
N ASN A 90 5.60 -5.12 24.98
CA ASN A 90 5.25 -5.58 26.32
C ASN A 90 4.01 -6.48 26.23
N LYS A 91 4.22 -7.79 26.12
CA LYS A 91 3.13 -8.77 26.09
C LYS A 91 2.59 -9.00 27.50
N THR A 92 1.44 -8.41 27.83
CA THR A 92 0.55 -9.09 28.78
C THR A 92 0.09 -10.37 28.09
N LYS A 93 0.35 -11.54 28.70
CA LYS A 93 0.06 -12.85 28.07
C LYS A 93 -1.44 -13.02 27.85
N ASN A 94 -1.93 -12.60 26.69
CA ASN A 94 -3.31 -12.80 26.28
C ASN A 94 -3.34 -14.04 25.39
N VAL A 95 -3.94 -15.14 25.87
CA VAL A 95 -3.84 -16.50 25.28
C VAL A 95 -4.62 -16.64 23.95
N ARG A 96 -5.02 -15.52 23.33
CA ARG A 96 -5.76 -15.50 22.07
C ARG A 96 -4.84 -15.52 20.85
N ASP A 97 -3.73 -16.27 20.92
CA ASP A 97 -2.84 -16.55 19.76
C ASP A 97 -3.12 -17.94 19.15
N GLY A 98 -4.20 -18.61 19.57
CA GLY A 98 -4.61 -19.90 19.03
C GLY A 98 -5.01 -19.84 17.54
N PRO A 99 -5.03 -20.98 16.82
CA PRO A 99 -5.33 -21.03 15.38
C PRO A 99 -6.70 -20.44 14.99
N ASN A 100 -7.63 -20.33 15.95
CA ASN A 100 -8.97 -19.76 15.77
C ASN A 100 -9.12 -18.36 16.38
N ALA A 101 -8.01 -17.70 16.72
CA ALA A 101 -8.04 -16.32 17.15
C ALA A 101 -8.59 -15.42 16.04
N LYS A 102 -9.63 -14.65 16.35
CA LYS A 102 -10.19 -13.68 15.41
C LYS A 102 -9.16 -12.57 15.21
N LYS A 103 -8.47 -12.58 14.06
CA LYS A 103 -7.59 -11.49 13.65
C LYS A 103 -8.39 -10.19 13.59
N LEU A 104 -7.78 -9.10 14.02
CA LEU A 104 -8.35 -7.77 13.81
C LEU A 104 -8.59 -7.56 12.32
N ALA A 105 -9.72 -6.95 11.99
CA ALA A 105 -10.01 -6.62 10.60
C ALA A 105 -8.91 -5.68 10.08
N GLU A 106 -8.42 -5.97 8.88
CA GLU A 106 -7.48 -5.12 8.16
C GLU A 106 -8.31 -4.36 7.11
N PRO A 107 -8.47 -3.03 7.25
CA PRO A 107 -9.18 -2.24 6.26
C PRO A 107 -8.54 -2.37 4.88
N ARG A 108 -9.37 -2.49 3.86
CA ARG A 108 -8.94 -2.54 2.46
C ARG A 108 -9.58 -1.40 1.70
N TRP A 109 -8.78 -0.72 0.90
CA TRP A 109 -9.23 0.36 0.04
C TRP A 109 -8.77 0.13 -1.38
N LYS A 110 -9.63 0.47 -2.34
CA LYS A 110 -9.37 0.34 -3.76
C LYS A 110 -9.65 1.68 -4.42
N THR A 111 -8.70 2.17 -5.20
CA THR A 111 -8.84 3.44 -5.92
C THR A 111 -8.13 3.39 -7.27
N ILE A 112 -8.40 4.36 -8.14
CA ILE A 112 -7.71 4.54 -9.42
C ILE A 112 -6.88 5.82 -9.31
N LEU A 113 -5.60 5.72 -9.62
CA LEU A 113 -4.69 6.86 -9.64
C LEU A 113 -4.29 7.20 -11.07
N PRO A 114 -4.30 8.50 -11.45
CA PRO A 114 -3.67 8.93 -12.68
C PRO A 114 -2.13 8.84 -12.57
N LEU A 115 -1.47 8.61 -13.71
CA LEU A 115 -0.01 8.59 -13.88
C LEU A 115 0.49 9.81 -14.66
#